data_AF-Q8RE47-F1
#
_entry.id   AF-Q8RE47-F1
#
_cell.length_a   1.000
_cell.length_b   1.000
_cell.length_c   1.000
_cell.angle_alpha   90.00
_cell.angle_beta   90.00
_cell.angle_gamma   90.00
#
_symmetry.space_group_name_H-M   'P 1'
#
loop_
_entity.id
_entity.type
_entity.pdbx_description
1 polymer ?
#
loop_
_entity_poly.entity_id
_entity_poly.type
_entity_poly.pdbx_seq_one_letter_code
_entity_poly.pdbx_strand_id
1 'polypeptide(L)'
;MLKGFNSGDISYEILEKKKENIEQQALERFLEEKSEKENKHIPKEDMLFNSKDSIAMERIVGKNDLFPISYLQIGLNISKSVCRISIRDSRGVVVGYGTGFLVAPNIILTNNHVINSYEVASNSIAEFNYQDDENFMPCPTYNFRLNPQTFFITNVKLDFTLVALNENVTNQKHLEDFGYLKMTQKEGTILPEEYVSIIQHPKGGPKSVTLRENKVSGLKENFIHYLTDTEPGSSGSPVFNDQWTLVALHHSGVPNPEIKDEWIANEGILISAIVNYLAKKYSSLKENEQAIIKEIVPDIELPKENNITSSVDDEPLGYNPLFLGKDYEIPLPKLSKEMEKDTAKTEDGNYVLDYIHFSIVMKKSRGLAYFTAVNIDGTDAVKIRRTADNWKFDPRISQNYQYGDEVYVNNDLDRGHLVRRTDPNWGKNALKANEDTFYFTNSTPQHKNLNQKTWVELEDYIFRNAVLNQFKVSVFTGPVFREDDMIYRQKYQIPAEFWKVVVMLKEDGNISATAYLQTQKNMIENLEFAYGEYKTYQVPVRNIEKLTGLDFGNLSKFDPMANIEATGIVITGPESIKF
;
A
#
# COMPACT_ATOMS: atom_id res chain seq x y z
N MET A 1 47.33 16.79 -56.41
CA MET A 1 47.14 18.17 -56.91
C MET A 1 45.63 18.40 -57.03
N LEU A 2 45.14 19.39 -56.29
CA LEU A 2 43.85 20.11 -56.28
C LEU A 2 42.66 19.69 -57.20
N LYS A 3 41.49 19.65 -56.53
CA LYS A 3 40.16 20.24 -56.85
C LYS A 3 39.38 19.83 -58.12
N GLY A 4 38.16 19.37 -57.87
CA GLY A 4 36.95 19.67 -58.65
C GLY A 4 35.76 19.82 -57.70
N PHE A 5 35.14 21.00 -57.68
CA PHE A 5 33.98 21.36 -56.86
C PHE A 5 32.70 21.33 -57.72
N ASN A 6 31.60 20.94 -57.06
CA ASN A 6 30.19 21.32 -57.24
C ASN A 6 29.43 21.08 -58.55
N SER A 7 28.46 20.18 -58.46
CA SER A 7 27.09 20.40 -58.94
C SER A 7 26.15 20.47 -57.72
N GLY A 8 25.81 21.70 -57.32
CA GLY A 8 24.76 21.99 -56.34
C GLY A 8 23.40 22.21 -57.00
N ASP A 9 22.38 22.08 -56.15
CA ASP A 9 21.19 22.96 -56.11
C ASP A 9 20.06 22.77 -57.12
N ILE A 10 19.39 21.61 -57.11
CA ILE A 10 17.99 21.50 -57.59
C ILE A 10 17.05 20.79 -56.58
N SER A 11 17.54 20.30 -55.43
CA SER A 11 16.72 19.38 -54.60
C SER A 11 15.88 20.02 -53.49
N TYR A 12 16.15 21.24 -53.02
CA TYR A 12 15.47 21.75 -51.81
C TYR A 12 14.18 22.54 -52.10
N GLU A 13 14.20 23.45 -53.07
CA GLU A 13 13.02 24.28 -53.41
C GLU A 13 11.87 23.46 -54.01
N ILE A 14 12.16 22.38 -54.73
CA ILE A 14 11.13 21.48 -55.29
C ILE A 14 10.47 20.65 -54.18
N LEU A 15 11.21 20.33 -53.11
CA LEU A 15 10.72 19.58 -51.95
C LEU A 15 9.89 20.47 -51.01
N GLU A 16 10.30 21.72 -50.80
CA GLU A 16 9.53 22.73 -50.06
C GLU A 16 8.18 23.02 -50.74
N LYS A 17 8.18 23.27 -52.06
CA LYS A 17 6.92 23.49 -52.81
C LYS A 17 6.00 22.28 -52.82
N LYS A 18 6.53 21.05 -52.77
CA LYS A 18 5.70 19.85 -52.62
C LYS A 18 5.12 19.71 -51.21
N LYS A 19 5.86 20.12 -50.17
CA LYS A 19 5.39 20.14 -48.79
C LYS A 19 4.27 21.16 -48.57
N GLU A 20 4.44 22.39 -49.05
CA GLU A 20 3.42 23.45 -48.95
C GLU A 20 2.11 23.06 -49.65
N ASN A 21 2.19 22.41 -50.81
CA ASN A 21 1.01 21.99 -51.57
C ASN A 21 0.29 20.80 -50.91
N ILE A 22 1.01 19.93 -50.20
CA ILE A 22 0.44 18.84 -49.39
C ILE A 22 -0.18 19.40 -48.09
N GLU A 23 0.45 20.39 -47.46
CA GLU A 23 -0.08 21.10 -46.28
C GLU A 23 -1.36 21.88 -46.60
N GLN A 24 -1.45 22.53 -47.76
CA GLN A 24 -2.68 23.19 -48.22
C GLN A 24 -3.80 22.19 -48.54
N GLN A 25 -3.51 21.08 -49.23
CA GLN A 25 -4.51 20.03 -49.50
C GLN A 25 -4.98 19.32 -48.22
N ALA A 26 -4.12 19.20 -47.20
CA ALA A 26 -4.48 18.68 -45.89
C ALA A 26 -5.32 19.68 -45.07
N LEU A 27 -5.02 20.99 -45.18
CA LEU A 27 -5.78 22.07 -44.55
C LEU A 27 -7.19 22.21 -45.16
N GLU A 28 -7.34 22.07 -46.48
CA GLU A 28 -8.65 22.08 -47.14
C GLU A 28 -9.50 20.85 -46.75
N ARG A 29 -8.92 19.65 -46.69
CA ARG A 29 -9.62 18.44 -46.20
C ARG A 29 -10.03 18.56 -44.73
N PHE A 30 -9.19 19.19 -43.89
CA PHE A 30 -9.50 19.47 -42.50
C PHE A 30 -10.63 20.51 -42.33
N LEU A 31 -10.71 21.49 -43.23
CA LEU A 31 -11.78 22.50 -43.23
C LEU A 31 -13.12 21.96 -43.75
N GLU A 32 -13.11 21.07 -44.76
CA GLU A 32 -14.31 20.38 -45.26
C GLU A 32 -14.89 19.43 -44.19
N GLU A 33 -14.06 18.62 -43.51
CA GLU A 33 -14.52 17.71 -42.43
C GLU A 33 -15.04 18.45 -41.19
N LYS A 34 -14.59 19.70 -40.96
CA LYS A 34 -15.11 20.55 -39.87
C LYS A 34 -16.49 21.13 -40.17
N SER A 35 -16.82 21.34 -41.44
CA SER A 35 -18.12 21.90 -41.87
C SER A 35 -19.29 20.91 -41.71
N GLU A 36 -19.02 19.60 -41.73
CA GLU A 36 -20.07 18.57 -41.56
C GLU A 36 -20.30 18.13 -40.10
N LYS A 37 -19.40 18.46 -39.16
CA LYS A 37 -19.52 18.07 -37.74
C LYS A 37 -19.95 19.20 -36.78
N GLU A 38 -20.07 20.43 -37.24
CA GLU A 38 -20.65 21.54 -36.48
C GLU A 38 -22.15 21.70 -36.78
N ASN A 39 -22.96 20.74 -36.30
CA ASN A 39 -24.37 21.01 -35.98
C ASN A 39 -24.88 20.02 -34.93
N LYS A 40 -24.60 20.34 -33.66
CA LYS A 40 -25.54 20.21 -32.54
C LYS A 40 -24.99 20.91 -31.28
N HIS A 41 -25.64 22.02 -30.95
CA HIS A 41 -25.47 22.88 -29.78
C HIS A 41 -25.52 22.13 -28.44
N ILE A 42 -24.71 22.59 -27.46
CA ILE A 42 -25.16 23.05 -26.12
C ILE A 42 -24.25 24.25 -25.68
N PRO A 43 -24.77 25.34 -25.07
CA PRO A 43 -24.10 26.66 -25.01
C PRO A 43 -23.12 26.88 -23.84
N LYS A 44 -22.22 27.85 -24.04
CA LYS A 44 -21.21 28.42 -23.13
C LYS A 44 -21.62 29.80 -22.60
N GLU A 45 -21.22 30.08 -21.35
CA GLU A 45 -20.72 31.34 -20.75
C GLU A 45 -20.25 30.90 -19.33
N ASP A 46 -19.12 31.24 -18.73
CA ASP A 46 -17.95 32.08 -19.01
C ASP A 46 -16.81 31.53 -18.13
N MET A 47 -15.60 31.33 -18.66
CA MET A 47 -14.39 31.33 -17.84
C MET A 47 -13.26 32.05 -18.59
N LEU A 48 -12.97 33.24 -18.07
CA LEU A 48 -11.73 33.97 -18.25
C LEU A 48 -10.55 33.08 -17.84
N PHE A 49 -9.58 32.87 -18.74
CA PHE A 49 -8.22 32.54 -18.32
C PHE A 49 -7.19 33.43 -19.01
N ASN A 50 -6.32 33.93 -18.14
CA ASN A 50 -5.34 34.99 -18.29
C ASN A 50 -4.13 34.51 -19.12
N SER A 51 -3.65 35.36 -20.02
CA SER A 51 -2.63 35.08 -21.03
C SER A 51 -1.19 35.07 -20.50
N LYS A 52 -0.93 34.48 -19.33
CA LYS A 52 0.43 34.34 -18.77
C LYS A 52 0.80 32.94 -18.24
N ASP A 53 -0.06 31.94 -18.39
CA ASP A 53 0.27 30.56 -18.00
C ASP A 53 0.98 29.78 -19.13
N SER A 54 2.31 29.86 -19.15
CA SER A 54 3.16 28.97 -19.95
C SER A 54 3.31 27.55 -19.37
N ILE A 55 2.48 27.18 -18.39
CA ILE A 55 2.48 25.86 -17.73
C ILE A 55 1.31 24.96 -18.22
N ALA A 56 0.39 25.50 -19.03
CA ALA A 56 -0.88 24.85 -19.37
C ALA A 56 -0.86 23.95 -20.63
N MET A 57 0.29 23.46 -21.10
CA MET A 57 0.38 22.63 -22.33
C MET A 57 0.57 21.12 -22.10
N GLU A 58 1.11 20.69 -20.96
CA GLU A 58 1.21 19.26 -20.65
C GLU A 58 0.02 18.82 -19.79
N ARG A 59 -0.69 17.78 -20.25
CA ARG A 59 -1.80 17.18 -19.53
C ARG A 59 -1.58 15.69 -19.39
N ILE A 60 -1.59 15.21 -18.15
CA ILE A 60 -1.81 13.79 -17.86
C ILE A 60 -3.28 13.51 -18.20
N VAL A 61 -3.52 12.55 -19.09
CA VAL A 61 -4.88 12.10 -19.45
C VAL A 61 -5.12 10.79 -18.71
N GLY A 62 -5.98 10.81 -17.68
CA GLY A 62 -6.21 9.65 -16.81
C GLY A 62 -5.22 9.59 -15.63
N LYS A 63 -4.69 8.40 -15.31
CA LYS A 63 -3.62 8.21 -14.30
C LYS A 63 -2.24 8.47 -14.92
N ASN A 64 -1.28 8.98 -14.14
CA ASN A 64 0.09 9.25 -14.61
C ASN A 64 0.88 7.93 -14.75
N ASP A 65 1.39 7.63 -15.94
CA ASP A 65 2.17 6.42 -16.27
C ASP A 65 3.64 6.74 -16.63
N LEU A 66 4.13 7.91 -16.17
CA LEU A 66 5.49 8.34 -16.44
C LEU A 66 6.48 7.66 -15.48
N PHE A 67 7.34 6.80 -16.03
CA PHE A 67 8.51 6.25 -15.34
C PHE A 67 9.81 6.90 -15.84
N PRO A 68 10.80 7.13 -14.96
CA PRO A 68 12.12 7.56 -15.41
C PRO A 68 12.79 6.46 -16.24
N ILE A 69 13.66 6.81 -17.21
CA ILE A 69 14.34 5.82 -18.06
C ILE A 69 15.14 4.77 -17.25
N SER A 70 15.61 5.14 -16.05
CA SER A 70 16.28 4.23 -15.12
C SER A 70 15.41 3.04 -14.69
N TYR A 71 14.08 3.16 -14.74
CA TYR A 71 13.15 2.06 -14.47
C TYR A 71 13.45 0.83 -15.34
N LEU A 72 13.67 1.03 -16.65
CA LEU A 72 14.00 -0.08 -17.56
C LEU A 72 15.36 -0.70 -17.23
N GLN A 73 16.33 0.14 -16.86
CA GLN A 73 17.67 -0.34 -16.50
C GLN A 73 17.66 -1.18 -15.21
N ILE A 74 16.83 -0.82 -14.24
CA ILE A 74 16.62 -1.60 -13.01
C ILE A 74 15.98 -2.94 -13.36
N GLY A 75 14.91 -2.95 -14.16
CA GLY A 75 14.26 -4.15 -14.66
C GLY A 75 15.22 -5.11 -15.38
N LEU A 76 16.07 -4.57 -16.26
CA LEU A 76 17.11 -5.35 -16.93
C LEU A 76 18.12 -5.97 -15.95
N ASN A 77 18.53 -5.22 -14.91
CA ASN A 77 19.47 -5.73 -13.93
C ASN A 77 18.89 -6.86 -13.08
N ILE A 78 17.66 -6.71 -12.58
CA ILE A 78 17.02 -7.77 -11.79
C ILE A 78 16.69 -9.00 -12.64
N SER A 79 16.43 -8.82 -13.95
CA SER A 79 16.10 -9.91 -14.87
C SER A 79 17.20 -10.97 -14.94
N LYS A 80 18.45 -10.60 -14.64
CA LYS A 80 19.61 -11.50 -14.66
C LYS A 80 19.45 -12.67 -13.69
N SER A 81 18.79 -12.43 -12.55
CA SER A 81 18.53 -13.44 -11.52
C SER A 81 17.48 -14.49 -11.93
N VAL A 82 16.74 -14.24 -13.01
CA VAL A 82 15.65 -15.10 -13.51
C VAL A 82 16.19 -16.11 -14.51
N CYS A 83 15.79 -17.36 -14.38
CA CYS A 83 16.21 -18.48 -15.20
C CYS A 83 15.04 -19.33 -15.69
N ARG A 84 15.27 -20.06 -16.78
CA ARG A 84 14.37 -21.12 -17.24
C ARG A 84 14.72 -22.40 -16.50
N ILE A 85 13.72 -23.11 -16.00
CA ILE A 85 13.90 -24.45 -15.43
C ILE A 85 13.57 -25.47 -16.51
N SER A 86 14.55 -26.28 -16.89
CA SER A 86 14.39 -27.46 -17.72
C SER A 86 14.08 -28.67 -16.83
N ILE A 87 12.80 -29.07 -16.79
CA ILE A 87 12.32 -30.18 -15.96
C ILE A 87 12.64 -31.49 -16.66
N ARG A 88 13.33 -32.40 -15.96
CA ARG A 88 13.79 -33.66 -16.56
C ARG A 88 13.32 -34.89 -15.79
N ASP A 89 13.03 -35.96 -16.53
CA ASP A 89 12.76 -37.28 -15.93
C ASP A 89 14.04 -37.96 -15.43
N SER A 90 13.90 -39.13 -14.81
CA SER A 90 15.03 -39.93 -14.30
C SER A 90 16.00 -40.45 -15.38
N ARG A 91 15.63 -40.35 -16.66
CA ARG A 91 16.49 -40.67 -17.81
C ARG A 91 17.18 -39.42 -18.37
N GLY A 92 16.94 -38.25 -17.79
CA GLY A 92 17.49 -36.96 -18.22
C GLY A 92 16.76 -36.34 -19.42
N VAL A 93 15.59 -36.87 -19.81
CA VAL A 93 14.78 -36.34 -20.90
C VAL A 93 13.99 -35.14 -20.41
N VAL A 94 13.96 -34.05 -21.18
CA VAL A 94 13.16 -32.87 -20.85
C VAL A 94 11.67 -33.19 -21.03
N VAL A 95 10.91 -33.04 -19.94
CA VAL A 95 9.47 -33.33 -19.89
C VAL A 95 8.60 -32.09 -19.71
N GLY A 96 9.22 -30.95 -19.39
CA GLY A 96 8.53 -29.68 -19.24
C GLY A 96 9.48 -28.53 -18.95
N TYR A 97 8.90 -27.34 -18.87
CA TYR A 97 9.60 -26.10 -18.54
C TYR A 97 8.83 -25.32 -17.48
N GLY A 98 9.58 -24.56 -16.69
CA GLY A 98 9.05 -23.54 -15.81
C GLY A 98 10.01 -22.37 -15.71
N THR A 99 9.68 -21.41 -14.86
CA THR A 99 10.53 -20.28 -14.51
C THR A 99 11.00 -20.42 -13.06
N GLY A 100 12.19 -19.91 -12.77
CA GLY A 100 12.69 -19.76 -11.41
C GLY A 100 13.60 -18.55 -11.30
N PHE A 101 13.98 -18.18 -10.09
CA PHE A 101 14.86 -17.05 -9.86
C PHE A 101 15.67 -17.20 -8.58
N LEU A 102 16.86 -16.61 -8.55
CA LEU A 102 17.74 -16.62 -7.38
C LEU A 102 17.15 -15.73 -6.27
N VAL A 103 17.10 -16.27 -5.05
CA VAL A 103 16.70 -15.56 -3.81
C VAL A 103 17.80 -15.47 -2.77
N ALA A 104 18.90 -16.18 -3.01
CA ALA A 104 20.19 -16.09 -2.33
C ALA A 104 21.28 -16.51 -3.34
N PRO A 105 22.59 -16.38 -3.03
CA PRO A 105 23.67 -16.61 -3.99
C PRO A 105 23.59 -17.92 -4.79
N ASN A 106 23.07 -19.00 -4.19
CA ASN A 106 22.90 -20.27 -4.88
C ASN A 106 21.53 -20.93 -4.63
N ILE A 107 20.52 -20.19 -4.16
CA ILE A 107 19.18 -20.73 -3.90
C ILE A 107 18.19 -20.14 -4.88
N ILE A 108 17.44 -20.99 -5.57
CA ILE A 108 16.33 -20.56 -6.43
C ILE A 108 14.97 -20.81 -5.77
N LEU A 109 14.01 -19.96 -6.10
CA LEU A 109 12.59 -20.12 -5.82
C LEU A 109 11.84 -20.41 -7.13
N THR A 110 10.90 -21.36 -7.07
CA THR A 110 9.97 -21.71 -8.15
C THR A 110 8.69 -22.33 -7.56
N ASN A 111 7.71 -22.73 -8.36
CA ASN A 111 6.51 -23.41 -7.85
C ASN A 111 6.77 -24.87 -7.49
N ASN A 112 5.97 -25.39 -6.55
CA ASN A 112 6.00 -26.81 -6.22
C ASN A 112 5.57 -27.67 -7.41
N HIS A 113 4.57 -27.27 -8.19
CA HIS A 113 4.18 -28.07 -9.35
C HIS A 113 5.24 -28.09 -10.47
N VAL A 114 6.20 -27.15 -10.48
CA VAL A 114 7.36 -27.16 -11.40
C VAL A 114 8.42 -28.12 -10.89
N ILE A 115 8.85 -28.00 -9.63
CA ILE A 115 9.79 -28.91 -8.97
C ILE A 115 9.11 -29.58 -7.76
N ASN A 116 8.39 -30.67 -8.02
CA ASN A 116 7.47 -31.24 -7.03
C ASN A 116 8.12 -32.17 -6.00
N SER A 117 9.35 -32.60 -6.25
CA SER A 117 10.00 -33.63 -5.46
C SER A 117 11.52 -33.50 -5.54
N TYR A 118 12.17 -34.13 -4.55
CA TYR A 118 13.63 -34.23 -4.49
C TYR A 118 14.20 -34.87 -5.77
N GLU A 119 13.56 -35.93 -6.29
CA GLU A 119 14.00 -36.62 -7.50
C GLU A 119 13.93 -35.72 -8.75
N VAL A 120 12.81 -35.02 -8.94
CA VAL A 120 12.66 -34.07 -10.06
C VAL A 120 13.71 -32.95 -9.95
N ALA A 121 13.95 -32.44 -8.74
CA ALA A 121 15.01 -31.46 -8.50
C ALA A 121 16.39 -32.01 -8.91
N SER A 122 16.78 -33.20 -8.47
CA SER A 122 18.09 -33.80 -8.79
C SER A 122 18.35 -33.98 -10.28
N ASN A 123 17.30 -34.17 -11.09
CA ASN A 123 17.43 -34.39 -12.54
C ASN A 123 17.37 -33.09 -13.36
N SER A 124 16.81 -32.02 -12.80
CA SER A 124 16.49 -30.79 -13.52
C SER A 124 17.65 -29.78 -13.56
N ILE A 125 17.57 -28.82 -14.47
CA ILE A 125 18.61 -27.80 -14.71
C ILE A 125 17.98 -26.41 -14.74
N ALA A 126 18.67 -25.44 -14.13
CA ALA A 126 18.40 -24.01 -14.26
C ALA A 126 19.29 -23.40 -15.37
N GLU A 127 18.67 -22.69 -16.30
CA GLU A 127 19.28 -22.13 -17.49
C GLU A 127 19.21 -20.60 -17.43
N PHE A 128 20.31 -19.97 -17.04
CA PHE A 128 20.42 -18.51 -16.91
C PHE A 128 20.79 -17.88 -18.25
N ASN A 129 20.35 -16.64 -18.44
CA ASN A 129 20.59 -15.86 -19.65
C ASN A 129 20.01 -16.49 -20.94
N TYR A 130 18.99 -17.34 -20.81
CA TYR A 130 18.23 -17.86 -21.95
C TYR A 130 17.28 -16.79 -22.50
N GLN A 131 17.80 -15.91 -23.36
CA GLN A 131 17.10 -14.74 -23.89
C GLN A 131 17.69 -14.33 -25.23
N ASP A 132 17.02 -13.43 -25.94
CA ASP A 132 17.55 -12.83 -27.17
C ASP A 132 18.18 -11.46 -26.87
N ASP A 133 19.13 -11.05 -27.70
CA ASP A 133 19.72 -9.72 -27.68
C ASP A 133 18.86 -8.69 -28.45
N GLU A 134 19.33 -7.44 -28.52
CA GLU A 134 18.69 -6.34 -29.25
C GLU A 134 18.52 -6.57 -30.77
N ASN A 135 19.25 -7.54 -31.33
CA ASN A 135 19.13 -7.97 -32.73
C ASN A 135 18.27 -9.23 -32.89
N PHE A 136 17.56 -9.64 -31.82
CA PHE A 136 16.78 -10.88 -31.76
C PHE A 136 17.61 -12.15 -31.95
N MET A 137 18.89 -12.11 -31.58
CA MET A 137 19.78 -13.26 -31.64
C MET A 137 19.91 -13.92 -30.26
N PRO A 138 19.94 -15.27 -30.19
CA PRO A 138 20.07 -15.97 -28.90
C PRO A 138 21.37 -15.63 -28.16
N CYS A 139 21.24 -15.26 -26.89
CA CYS A 139 22.36 -15.05 -25.98
C CYS A 139 22.99 -16.38 -25.51
N PRO A 140 24.26 -16.36 -25.05
CA PRO A 140 24.86 -17.50 -24.37
C PRO A 140 24.06 -17.91 -23.12
N THR A 141 23.71 -19.19 -23.04
CA THR A 141 22.98 -19.78 -21.91
C THR A 141 23.93 -20.48 -20.95
N TYR A 142 23.73 -20.27 -19.64
CA TYR A 142 24.58 -20.83 -18.59
C TYR A 142 23.77 -21.81 -17.73
N ASN A 143 24.22 -23.06 -17.69
CA ASN A 143 23.48 -24.17 -17.08
C ASN A 143 24.02 -24.50 -15.69
N PHE A 144 23.12 -24.62 -14.72
CA PHE A 144 23.42 -24.99 -13.33
C PHE A 144 22.48 -26.12 -12.88
N ARG A 145 23.04 -27.19 -12.28
CA ARG A 145 22.24 -28.32 -11.79
C ARG A 145 21.61 -27.97 -10.46
N LEU A 146 20.35 -28.33 -10.28
CA LEU A 146 19.69 -28.24 -8.98
C LEU A 146 20.33 -29.25 -8.00
N ASN A 147 20.47 -28.83 -6.75
CA ASN A 147 21.10 -29.57 -5.68
C ASN A 147 20.19 -29.64 -4.45
N PRO A 148 19.20 -30.54 -4.45
CA PRO A 148 18.30 -30.70 -3.31
C PRO A 148 18.98 -31.32 -2.08
N GLN A 149 20.20 -31.89 -2.22
CA GLN A 149 20.97 -32.42 -1.10
C GLN A 149 21.50 -31.31 -0.19
N THR A 150 21.93 -30.19 -0.78
CA THR A 150 22.40 -29.03 -0.02
C THR A 150 21.25 -28.30 0.66
N PHE A 151 20.16 -28.05 -0.07
CA PHE A 151 18.97 -27.40 0.47
C PHE A 151 17.75 -27.71 -0.38
N PHE A 152 16.65 -28.13 0.25
CA PHE A 152 15.38 -28.38 -0.40
C PHE A 152 14.22 -28.19 0.58
N ILE A 153 13.37 -27.18 0.32
CA ILE A 153 12.13 -26.97 1.06
C ILE A 153 11.00 -26.80 0.04
N THR A 154 9.94 -27.56 0.19
CA THR A 154 8.77 -27.48 -0.69
C THR A 154 7.46 -27.46 0.09
N ASN A 155 6.44 -26.81 -0.48
CA ASN A 155 5.08 -26.79 0.07
C ASN A 155 4.03 -26.89 -1.04
N VAL A 156 3.18 -27.91 -0.97
CA VAL A 156 2.10 -28.14 -1.94
C VAL A 156 0.98 -27.11 -1.82
N LYS A 157 0.67 -26.64 -0.60
CA LYS A 157 -0.47 -25.75 -0.34
C LYS A 157 -0.22 -24.31 -0.80
N LEU A 158 0.97 -23.79 -0.53
CA LEU A 158 1.44 -22.49 -1.00
C LEU A 158 2.12 -22.59 -2.37
N ASP A 159 2.20 -23.79 -2.94
CA ASP A 159 2.77 -24.09 -4.25
C ASP A 159 4.15 -23.44 -4.52
N PHE A 160 5.11 -23.68 -3.63
CA PHE A 160 6.48 -23.20 -3.81
C PHE A 160 7.53 -24.25 -3.49
N THR A 161 8.72 -24.09 -4.09
CA THR A 161 9.91 -24.87 -3.83
C THR A 161 11.15 -23.97 -3.81
N LEU A 162 11.92 -24.07 -2.73
CA LEU A 162 13.28 -23.56 -2.62
C LEU A 162 14.28 -24.70 -2.78
N VAL A 163 15.27 -24.51 -3.64
CA VAL A 163 16.29 -25.53 -3.92
C VAL A 163 17.63 -24.87 -4.23
N ALA A 164 18.72 -25.46 -3.73
CA ALA A 164 20.06 -24.97 -4.04
C ALA A 164 20.48 -25.30 -5.47
N LEU A 165 21.49 -24.61 -5.97
CA LEU A 165 22.18 -24.87 -7.24
C LEU A 165 23.63 -25.27 -6.98
N ASN A 166 24.15 -26.13 -7.85
CA ASN A 166 25.58 -26.38 -7.95
C ASN A 166 26.22 -25.34 -8.87
N GLU A 167 27.31 -24.75 -8.39
CA GLU A 167 28.21 -23.96 -9.23
C GLU A 167 28.73 -24.83 -10.38
N ASN A 168 28.93 -24.22 -11.54
CA ASN A 168 29.47 -24.92 -12.70
C ASN A 168 30.74 -24.21 -13.17
N VAL A 169 31.87 -24.73 -12.71
CA VAL A 169 33.22 -24.19 -13.00
C VAL A 169 33.59 -24.15 -14.49
N THR A 170 32.83 -24.82 -15.35
CA THR A 170 33.04 -24.80 -16.81
C THR A 170 32.29 -23.65 -17.50
N ASN A 171 31.33 -23.02 -16.83
CA ASN A 171 30.64 -21.84 -17.34
C ASN A 171 31.58 -20.62 -17.28
N GLN A 172 31.44 -19.72 -18.25
CA GLN A 172 32.13 -18.42 -18.23
C GLN A 172 31.53 -17.44 -17.20
N LYS A 173 30.33 -17.74 -16.72
CA LYS A 173 29.57 -16.96 -15.73
C LYS A 173 29.25 -17.83 -14.53
N HIS A 174 29.43 -17.28 -13.35
CA HIS A 174 29.16 -17.91 -12.06
C HIS A 174 27.81 -17.46 -11.50
N LEU A 175 27.28 -18.14 -10.48
CA LEU A 175 25.99 -17.78 -9.90
C LEU A 175 25.95 -16.33 -9.37
N GLU A 176 27.07 -15.86 -8.82
CA GLU A 176 27.22 -14.48 -8.31
C GLU A 176 27.06 -13.40 -9.40
N ASP A 177 27.35 -13.70 -10.67
CA ASP A 177 27.22 -12.76 -11.78
C ASP A 177 25.75 -12.39 -12.08
N PHE A 178 24.80 -13.22 -11.64
CA PHE A 178 23.38 -13.05 -11.94
C PHE A 178 22.63 -12.26 -10.86
N GLY A 179 23.25 -12.06 -9.69
CA GLY A 179 22.60 -11.46 -8.53
C GLY A 179 21.42 -12.30 -8.01
N TYR A 180 20.72 -11.80 -7.00
CA TYR A 180 19.57 -12.47 -6.42
C TYR A 180 18.54 -11.46 -5.92
N LEU A 181 17.28 -11.90 -5.81
CA LEU A 181 16.15 -11.11 -5.38
C LEU A 181 15.89 -11.35 -3.89
N LYS A 182 15.94 -10.29 -3.09
CA LYS A 182 15.67 -10.42 -1.66
C LYS A 182 14.19 -10.74 -1.44
N MET A 183 13.93 -11.78 -0.65
CA MET A 183 12.59 -12.05 -0.15
C MET A 183 12.34 -11.22 1.11
N THR A 184 11.11 -10.77 1.29
CA THR A 184 10.72 -9.98 2.45
C THR A 184 9.50 -10.57 3.14
N GLN A 185 9.52 -10.53 4.47
CA GLN A 185 8.36 -10.87 5.29
C GLN A 185 7.33 -9.73 5.32
N LYS A 186 7.75 -8.53 4.88
CA LYS A 186 6.92 -7.32 4.81
C LYS A 186 5.65 -7.59 4.02
N GLU A 187 4.49 -7.47 4.67
CA GLU A 187 3.19 -7.51 4.00
C GLU A 187 2.97 -6.19 3.23
N GLY A 188 2.01 -6.18 2.29
CA GLY A 188 1.59 -4.96 1.59
C GLY A 188 2.64 -4.35 0.66
N THR A 189 3.51 -5.19 0.11
CA THR A 189 4.42 -4.81 -0.99
C THR A 189 3.68 -4.51 -2.30
N ILE A 190 2.39 -4.84 -2.38
CA ILE A 190 1.52 -4.60 -3.54
C ILE A 190 0.08 -4.33 -3.08
N LEU A 191 -0.61 -3.37 -3.73
CA LEU A 191 -1.99 -2.97 -3.44
C LEU A 191 -2.95 -3.33 -4.60
N PRO A 192 -4.27 -3.47 -4.35
CA PRO A 192 -5.25 -3.53 -5.42
C PRO A 192 -5.16 -2.26 -6.27
N GLU A 193 -5.38 -2.39 -7.57
CA GLU A 193 -5.29 -1.31 -8.56
C GLU A 193 -3.86 -0.81 -8.90
N GLU A 194 -2.82 -1.35 -8.25
CA GLU A 194 -1.42 -1.20 -8.70
C GLU A 194 -1.12 -2.11 -9.89
N TYR A 195 0.00 -1.85 -10.56
CA TYR A 195 0.46 -2.64 -11.70
C TYR A 195 1.61 -3.55 -11.28
N VAL A 196 1.69 -4.74 -11.90
CA VAL A 196 2.76 -5.70 -11.62
C VAL A 196 3.57 -6.08 -12.85
N SER A 197 4.89 -5.96 -12.77
CA SER A 197 5.76 -6.45 -13.84
C SER A 197 6.14 -7.91 -13.61
N ILE A 198 6.18 -8.71 -14.67
CA ILE A 198 6.53 -10.14 -14.57
C ILE A 198 7.62 -10.45 -15.57
N ILE A 199 8.68 -11.12 -15.10
CA ILE A 199 9.79 -11.58 -15.94
C ILE A 199 9.71 -13.11 -16.00
N GLN A 200 9.54 -13.67 -17.20
CA GLN A 200 9.07 -15.05 -17.35
C GLN A 200 9.63 -15.75 -18.59
N HIS A 201 9.51 -17.08 -18.63
CA HIS A 201 9.81 -17.92 -19.80
C HIS A 201 8.52 -18.55 -20.37
N PRO A 202 7.68 -17.77 -21.08
CA PRO A 202 6.42 -18.25 -21.63
C PRO A 202 6.68 -19.36 -22.66
N LYS A 203 5.92 -20.47 -22.61
CA LYS A 203 6.13 -21.71 -23.39
C LYS A 203 7.51 -22.36 -23.20
N GLY A 204 8.23 -21.98 -22.14
CA GLY A 204 9.65 -22.32 -21.99
C GLY A 204 10.53 -21.61 -23.02
N GLY A 205 10.06 -20.53 -23.65
CA GLY A 205 10.82 -19.75 -24.64
C GLY A 205 11.82 -18.77 -24.03
N PRO A 206 12.46 -17.94 -24.87
CA PRO A 206 13.35 -16.88 -24.43
C PRO A 206 12.69 -15.96 -23.39
N LYS A 207 13.48 -15.46 -22.44
CA LYS A 207 13.01 -14.59 -21.36
C LYS A 207 12.25 -13.40 -21.92
N SER A 208 11.08 -13.14 -21.34
CA SER A 208 10.18 -12.06 -21.74
C SER A 208 9.70 -11.30 -20.51
N VAL A 209 9.26 -10.05 -20.70
CA VAL A 209 8.71 -9.21 -19.64
C VAL A 209 7.33 -8.68 -20.01
N THR A 210 6.39 -8.72 -19.07
CA THR A 210 5.08 -8.07 -19.22
C THR A 210 5.08 -6.77 -18.42
N LEU A 211 4.86 -5.63 -19.08
CA LEU A 211 4.91 -4.28 -18.49
C LEU A 211 3.59 -3.50 -18.58
N ARG A 212 2.61 -3.97 -19.35
CA ARG A 212 1.34 -3.27 -19.62
C ARG A 212 0.16 -4.20 -19.39
N GLU A 213 -1.02 -3.63 -19.17
CA GLU A 213 -2.28 -4.36 -18.93
C GLU A 213 -2.15 -5.39 -17.78
N ASN A 214 -1.44 -4.98 -16.74
CA ASN A 214 -0.90 -5.82 -15.68
C ASN A 214 -1.47 -5.49 -14.29
N LYS A 215 -2.70 -4.98 -14.26
CA LYS A 215 -3.31 -4.39 -13.07
C LYS A 215 -3.75 -5.45 -12.06
N VAL A 216 -3.46 -5.21 -10.78
CA VAL A 216 -3.92 -6.02 -9.65
C VAL A 216 -5.42 -5.84 -9.47
N SER A 217 -6.18 -6.92 -9.65
CA SER A 217 -7.64 -6.97 -9.54
C SER A 217 -8.13 -7.33 -8.15
N GLY A 218 -7.27 -7.89 -7.28
CA GLY A 218 -7.63 -8.16 -5.89
C GLY A 218 -6.52 -8.81 -5.07
N LEU A 219 -6.63 -8.71 -3.75
CA LEU A 219 -5.75 -9.38 -2.79
C LEU A 219 -6.54 -10.37 -1.94
N LYS A 220 -5.98 -11.56 -1.74
CA LYS A 220 -6.45 -12.60 -0.82
C LYS A 220 -5.36 -12.88 0.21
N GLU A 221 -5.69 -13.62 1.27
CA GLU A 221 -4.81 -13.84 2.43
C GLU A 221 -3.36 -14.24 2.07
N ASN A 222 -3.17 -15.18 1.12
CA ASN A 222 -1.85 -15.64 0.69
C ASN A 222 -1.58 -15.39 -0.81
N PHE A 223 -2.50 -14.74 -1.51
CA PHE A 223 -2.49 -14.68 -2.98
C PHE A 223 -2.84 -13.29 -3.49
N ILE A 224 -2.33 -12.96 -4.67
CA ILE A 224 -2.68 -11.75 -5.41
C ILE A 224 -3.31 -12.13 -6.74
N HIS A 225 -4.33 -11.39 -7.17
CA HIS A 225 -4.97 -11.52 -8.48
C HIS A 225 -4.59 -10.33 -9.35
N TYR A 226 -4.15 -10.58 -10.57
CA TYR A 226 -3.78 -9.53 -11.52
C TYR A 226 -4.10 -9.95 -12.95
N LEU A 227 -4.44 -8.97 -13.78
CA LEU A 227 -4.54 -9.15 -15.22
C LEU A 227 -3.10 -9.22 -15.75
N THR A 228 -2.77 -10.16 -16.63
CA THR A 228 -1.48 -10.20 -17.34
C THR A 228 -1.54 -11.28 -18.41
N ASP A 229 -0.70 -11.20 -19.43
CA ASP A 229 -0.50 -12.30 -20.37
C ASP A 229 0.51 -13.31 -19.80
N THR A 230 0.06 -14.54 -19.58
CA THR A 230 0.89 -15.69 -19.19
C THR A 230 0.59 -16.87 -20.11
N GLU A 231 1.60 -17.72 -20.34
CA GLU A 231 1.46 -18.95 -21.10
C GLU A 231 2.10 -20.11 -20.33
N PRO A 232 1.81 -21.39 -20.64
CA PRO A 232 2.45 -22.53 -19.98
C PRO A 232 3.97 -22.38 -19.93
N GLY A 233 4.63 -22.57 -18.79
CA GLY A 233 6.06 -22.28 -18.60
C GLY A 233 6.36 -20.96 -17.87
N SER A 234 5.38 -20.05 -17.77
CA SER A 234 5.44 -18.89 -16.88
C SER A 234 5.39 -19.25 -15.39
N SER A 235 4.92 -20.44 -15.02
CA SER A 235 4.87 -20.88 -13.61
C SER A 235 6.25 -20.78 -12.94
N GLY A 236 6.28 -20.12 -11.78
CA GLY A 236 7.47 -19.88 -10.99
C GLY A 236 8.14 -18.55 -11.28
N SER A 237 7.50 -17.68 -12.07
CA SER A 237 8.03 -16.36 -12.39
C SER A 237 7.94 -15.39 -11.21
N PRO A 238 8.94 -14.53 -11.01
CA PRO A 238 8.86 -13.44 -10.06
C PRO A 238 7.89 -12.36 -10.57
N VAL A 239 7.06 -11.88 -9.66
CA VAL A 239 6.12 -10.77 -9.88
C VAL A 239 6.64 -9.58 -9.07
N PHE A 240 6.71 -8.42 -9.71
CA PHE A 240 7.26 -7.18 -9.16
C PHE A 240 6.21 -6.08 -9.13
N ASN A 241 6.30 -5.17 -8.15
CA ASN A 241 5.58 -3.90 -8.20
C ASN A 241 6.34 -2.85 -9.05
N ASP A 242 5.79 -1.64 -9.13
CA ASP A 242 6.36 -0.50 -9.88
C ASP A 242 7.72 0.01 -9.33
N GLN A 243 8.15 -0.47 -8.17
CA GLN A 243 9.49 -0.21 -7.62
C GLN A 243 10.46 -1.36 -7.88
N TRP A 244 10.09 -2.33 -8.74
CA TRP A 244 10.85 -3.56 -8.98
C TRP A 244 11.10 -4.39 -7.72
N THR A 245 10.26 -4.24 -6.69
CA THR A 245 10.30 -5.07 -5.49
C THR A 245 9.58 -6.39 -5.75
N LEU A 246 10.18 -7.51 -5.37
CA LEU A 246 9.57 -8.83 -5.52
C LEU A 246 8.37 -8.97 -4.57
N VAL A 247 7.16 -9.14 -5.13
CA VAL A 247 5.90 -9.16 -4.35
C VAL A 247 5.22 -10.51 -4.36
N ALA A 248 5.32 -11.28 -5.44
CA ALA A 248 4.71 -12.59 -5.54
C ALA A 248 5.47 -13.58 -6.44
N LEU A 249 5.09 -14.84 -6.33
CA LEU A 249 5.48 -15.96 -7.18
C LEU A 249 4.29 -16.33 -8.06
N HIS A 250 4.36 -16.13 -9.38
CA HIS A 250 3.27 -16.50 -10.28
C HIS A 250 3.08 -18.01 -10.32
N HIS A 251 1.84 -18.50 -10.19
CA HIS A 251 1.58 -19.95 -10.14
C HIS A 251 0.46 -20.47 -11.05
N SER A 252 -0.62 -19.71 -11.25
CA SER A 252 -1.74 -20.17 -12.08
C SER A 252 -2.59 -19.04 -12.64
N GLY A 253 -3.38 -19.37 -13.67
CA GLY A 253 -4.52 -18.56 -14.08
C GLY A 253 -5.76 -18.88 -13.23
N VAL A 254 -6.57 -17.87 -12.93
CA VAL A 254 -7.88 -17.99 -12.27
C VAL A 254 -8.94 -18.27 -13.33
N PRO A 255 -9.58 -19.46 -13.34
CA PRO A 255 -10.60 -19.80 -14.34
C PRO A 255 -11.89 -19.02 -14.11
N ASN A 256 -12.60 -18.72 -15.19
CA ASN A 256 -13.95 -18.19 -15.14
C ASN A 256 -14.90 -19.28 -14.61
N PRO A 257 -15.64 -19.05 -13.51
CA PRO A 257 -16.59 -20.03 -12.99
C PRO A 257 -17.81 -20.25 -13.90
N GLU A 258 -18.14 -19.29 -14.77
CA GLU A 258 -19.32 -19.31 -15.63
C GLU A 258 -19.03 -19.81 -17.04
N ILE A 259 -17.80 -19.61 -17.54
CA ILE A 259 -17.40 -19.93 -18.91
C ILE A 259 -16.22 -20.89 -18.89
N LYS A 260 -16.41 -22.07 -19.46
CA LYS A 260 -15.36 -23.10 -19.54
C LYS A 260 -14.22 -22.64 -20.46
N ASP A 261 -12.98 -22.90 -20.05
CA ASP A 261 -11.75 -22.57 -20.79
C ASP A 261 -11.54 -21.05 -20.99
N GLU A 262 -12.12 -20.21 -20.13
CA GLU A 262 -11.81 -18.79 -20.00
C GLU A 262 -11.13 -18.52 -18.66
N TRP A 263 -10.20 -17.56 -18.64
CA TRP A 263 -9.50 -17.11 -17.44
C TRP A 263 -9.80 -15.64 -17.18
N ILE A 264 -10.12 -15.30 -15.93
CA ILE A 264 -10.54 -13.95 -15.53
C ILE A 264 -9.39 -13.14 -14.91
N ALA A 265 -8.34 -13.81 -14.45
CA ALA A 265 -7.16 -13.21 -13.85
C ALA A 265 -6.01 -14.22 -13.82
N ASN A 266 -4.82 -13.76 -13.45
CA ASN A 266 -3.72 -14.59 -12.98
C ASN A 266 -3.62 -14.50 -11.46
N GLU A 267 -3.05 -15.53 -10.84
CA GLU A 267 -2.82 -15.62 -9.41
C GLU A 267 -1.31 -15.79 -9.12
N GLY A 268 -0.82 -15.00 -8.17
CA GLY A 268 0.52 -15.14 -7.61
C GLY A 268 0.45 -15.40 -6.11
N ILE A 269 1.36 -16.23 -5.58
CA ILE A 269 1.52 -16.45 -4.14
C ILE A 269 2.35 -15.31 -3.59
N LEU A 270 1.87 -14.62 -2.54
CA LEU A 270 2.62 -13.56 -1.90
C LEU A 270 3.97 -14.06 -1.35
N ILE A 271 5.05 -13.33 -1.60
CA ILE A 271 6.36 -13.66 -1.04
C ILE A 271 6.31 -13.67 0.49
N SER A 272 5.58 -12.71 1.09
CA SER A 272 5.39 -12.67 2.55
C SER A 272 4.73 -13.94 3.09
N ALA A 273 3.80 -14.56 2.37
CA ALA A 273 3.19 -15.82 2.77
C ALA A 273 4.20 -16.99 2.77
N ILE A 274 5.11 -17.02 1.78
CA ILE A 274 6.21 -17.99 1.73
C ILE A 274 7.17 -17.74 2.90
N VAL A 275 7.59 -16.50 3.14
CA VAL A 275 8.50 -16.16 4.25
C VAL A 275 7.87 -16.48 5.62
N ASN A 276 6.59 -16.19 5.82
CA ASN A 276 5.85 -16.55 7.04
C ASN A 276 5.80 -18.07 7.26
N TYR A 277 5.69 -18.86 6.19
CA TYR A 277 5.81 -20.32 6.30
C TYR A 277 7.22 -20.75 6.73
N LEU A 278 8.27 -20.14 6.17
CA LEU A 278 9.66 -20.42 6.54
C LEU A 278 9.93 -20.04 8.00
N ALA A 279 9.45 -18.88 8.45
CA ALA A 279 9.58 -18.42 9.84
C ALA A 279 8.97 -19.42 10.83
N LYS A 280 7.76 -19.93 10.54
CA LYS A 280 7.11 -20.96 11.37
C LYS A 280 7.86 -22.29 11.39
N LYS A 281 8.54 -22.64 10.29
CA LYS A 281 9.32 -23.87 10.18
C LYS A 281 10.72 -23.73 10.79
N TYR A 282 11.23 -22.52 10.92
CA TYR A 282 12.62 -22.20 11.23
C TYR A 282 13.19 -23.01 12.41
N SER A 283 12.51 -23.01 13.56
CA SER A 283 12.97 -23.72 14.77
C SER A 283 13.04 -25.25 14.63
N SER A 284 12.37 -25.81 13.63
CA SER A 284 12.39 -27.25 13.33
C SER A 284 13.46 -27.65 12.30
N LEU A 285 14.11 -26.68 11.66
CA LEU A 285 15.15 -26.90 10.64
C LEU A 285 16.51 -27.17 11.29
N LYS A 286 17.39 -27.85 10.56
CA LYS A 286 18.79 -28.05 11.00
C LYS A 286 19.56 -26.73 10.97
N GLU A 287 20.64 -26.62 11.75
CA GLU A 287 21.45 -25.38 11.85
C GLU A 287 21.94 -24.86 10.48
N ASN A 288 22.36 -25.76 9.59
CA ASN A 288 22.79 -25.39 8.24
C ASN A 288 21.63 -24.85 7.38
N GLU A 289 20.43 -25.42 7.52
CA GLU A 289 19.22 -24.95 6.81
C GLU A 289 18.76 -23.60 7.38
N GLN A 290 18.83 -23.41 8.70
CA GLN A 290 18.55 -22.14 9.36
C GLN A 290 19.47 -21.02 8.88
N ALA A 291 20.77 -21.30 8.72
CA ALA A 291 21.74 -20.34 8.18
C ALA A 291 21.38 -19.92 6.74
N ILE A 292 20.98 -20.88 5.89
CA ILE A 292 20.53 -20.58 4.52
C ILE A 292 19.25 -19.75 4.53
N ILE A 293 18.28 -20.05 5.41
CA ILE A 293 17.07 -19.23 5.53
C ILE A 293 17.41 -17.78 5.91
N LYS A 294 18.36 -17.57 6.81
CA LYS A 294 18.87 -16.23 7.15
C LYS A 294 19.61 -15.55 6.00
N GLU A 295 20.15 -16.29 5.04
CA GLU A 295 20.74 -15.69 3.84
C GLU A 295 19.65 -15.24 2.84
N ILE A 296 18.58 -16.04 2.70
CA ILE A 296 17.42 -15.72 1.86
C ILE A 296 16.63 -14.53 2.45
N VAL A 297 16.45 -14.51 3.77
CA VAL A 297 15.74 -13.46 4.51
C VAL A 297 16.53 -13.10 5.78
N PRO A 298 17.47 -12.13 5.70
CA PRO A 298 18.31 -11.71 6.83
C PRO A 298 17.51 -11.25 8.05
N ASP A 299 16.42 -10.52 7.80
CA ASP A 299 15.58 -9.92 8.81
C ASP A 299 14.33 -10.79 9.10
N ILE A 300 14.46 -12.12 8.98
CA ILE A 300 13.33 -13.03 9.23
C ILE A 300 12.88 -12.96 10.69
N GLU A 301 11.60 -12.68 10.88
CA GLU A 301 10.98 -12.64 12.19
C GLU A 301 10.39 -13.99 12.54
N LEU A 302 10.97 -14.58 13.58
CA LEU A 302 10.53 -15.87 14.10
C LEU A 302 9.29 -15.68 14.97
N PRO A 303 8.31 -16.60 14.89
CA PRO A 303 7.19 -16.59 15.82
C PRO A 303 7.73 -16.64 17.25
N LYS A 304 7.34 -15.68 18.09
CA LYS A 304 7.63 -15.73 19.52
C LYS A 304 7.05 -17.05 20.07
N GLU A 305 7.85 -17.84 20.79
CA GLU A 305 7.35 -19.01 21.49
C GLU A 305 6.21 -18.56 22.42
N ASN A 306 5.00 -19.07 22.17
CA ASN A 306 3.86 -18.86 23.05
C ASN A 306 4.11 -19.59 24.38
N ASN A 307 4.89 -18.98 25.27
CA ASN A 307 4.85 -19.28 26.69
C ASN A 307 3.51 -18.77 27.23
N ILE A 308 2.48 -19.61 27.13
CA ILE A 308 1.23 -19.44 27.87
C ILE A 308 1.52 -19.75 29.35
N THR A 309 2.20 -18.82 30.02
CA THR A 309 2.26 -18.71 31.47
C THR A 309 2.58 -17.26 31.85
N SER A 310 1.56 -16.45 32.12
CA SER A 310 1.57 -15.44 33.19
C SER A 310 0.24 -14.67 33.22
N SER A 311 -0.11 -14.24 34.43
CA SER A 311 -1.37 -13.68 34.90
C SER A 311 -1.84 -12.39 34.20
N VAL A 312 -3.13 -12.13 34.35
CA VAL A 312 -3.96 -11.17 33.59
C VAL A 312 -3.71 -9.67 33.88
N ASP A 313 -2.88 -9.27 34.86
CA ASP A 313 -3.12 -7.95 35.49
C ASP A 313 -2.13 -6.77 35.28
N ASP A 314 -1.03 -6.87 34.52
CA ASP A 314 -0.04 -5.76 34.44
C ASP A 314 0.23 -5.20 33.03
N GLU A 315 -0.79 -4.73 32.31
CA GLU A 315 -0.57 -3.77 31.21
C GLU A 315 -1.18 -2.41 31.60
N PRO A 316 -0.42 -1.31 31.53
CA PRO A 316 -0.92 0.00 31.91
C PRO A 316 -2.08 0.41 30.99
N LEU A 317 -3.18 0.85 31.59
CA LEU A 317 -4.33 1.42 30.87
C LEU A 317 -3.95 2.77 30.25
N GLY A 318 -4.61 3.11 29.16
CA GLY A 318 -4.53 4.41 28.50
C GLY A 318 -3.51 4.49 27.37
N TYR A 319 -3.42 5.70 26.83
CA TYR A 319 -2.35 6.13 25.94
C TYR A 319 -1.04 6.29 26.71
N ASN A 320 0.04 5.74 26.17
CA ASN A 320 1.41 5.83 26.66
C ASN A 320 2.19 6.94 25.92
N PRO A 321 2.58 8.03 26.59
CA PRO A 321 3.39 9.10 26.00
C PRO A 321 4.79 8.67 25.54
N LEU A 322 5.36 7.63 26.12
CA LEU A 322 6.70 7.13 25.81
C LEU A 322 6.69 5.96 24.81
N PHE A 323 5.56 5.76 24.13
CA PHE A 323 5.33 4.60 23.27
C PHE A 323 6.31 4.51 22.09
N LEU A 324 6.72 5.64 21.54
CA LEU A 324 7.69 5.70 20.42
C LEU A 324 9.16 5.57 20.86
N GLY A 325 9.42 5.46 22.17
CA GLY A 325 10.77 5.39 22.73
C GLY A 325 10.98 6.42 23.85
N LYS A 326 11.93 6.14 24.75
CA LYS A 326 12.20 7.00 25.93
C LYS A 326 12.73 8.39 25.56
N ASP A 327 13.33 8.52 24.38
CA ASP A 327 13.89 9.77 23.88
C ASP A 327 12.84 10.67 23.21
N TYR A 328 11.64 10.13 22.94
CA TYR A 328 10.56 10.80 22.23
C TYR A 328 9.26 10.73 23.05
N GLU A 329 9.16 11.58 24.08
CA GLU A 329 7.93 11.76 24.85
C GLU A 329 6.90 12.55 24.04
N ILE A 330 5.78 11.90 23.72
CA ILE A 330 4.63 12.48 23.00
C ILE A 330 3.45 12.58 23.97
N PRO A 331 3.34 13.64 24.78
CA PRO A 331 2.27 13.79 25.76
C PRO A 331 0.90 13.96 25.09
N LEU A 332 -0.16 13.75 25.87
CA LEU A 332 -1.51 14.11 25.45
C LEU A 332 -1.59 15.62 25.12
N PRO A 333 -2.42 16.02 24.15
CA PRO A 333 -2.66 17.43 23.85
C PRO A 333 -3.13 18.18 25.10
N LYS A 334 -2.53 19.34 25.36
CA LYS A 334 -2.89 20.15 26.53
C LYS A 334 -4.15 20.97 26.21
N LEU A 335 -5.05 21.01 27.20
CA LEU A 335 -6.22 21.86 27.18
C LEU A 335 -5.89 23.23 27.79
N SER A 336 -6.53 24.28 27.30
CA SER A 336 -6.52 25.56 28.00
C SER A 336 -7.32 25.47 29.32
N LYS A 337 -7.07 26.38 30.26
CA LYS A 337 -7.82 26.43 31.54
C LYS A 337 -9.34 26.54 31.35
N GLU A 338 -9.79 27.18 30.28
CA GLU A 338 -11.23 27.27 29.99
C GLU A 338 -11.78 25.95 29.42
N MET A 339 -11.02 25.28 28.56
CA MET A 339 -11.41 23.97 28.03
C MET A 339 -11.45 22.90 29.13
N GLU A 340 -10.52 22.93 30.08
CA GLU A 340 -10.52 22.00 31.23
C GLU A 340 -11.80 22.10 32.08
N LYS A 341 -12.41 23.29 32.20
CA LYS A 341 -13.68 23.47 32.93
C LYS A 341 -14.85 22.79 32.22
N ASP A 342 -14.76 22.63 30.91
CA ASP A 342 -15.76 21.98 30.06
C ASP A 342 -15.43 20.51 29.78
N THR A 343 -14.58 19.89 30.59
CA THR A 343 -14.34 18.45 30.51
C THR A 343 -15.39 17.66 31.28
N ALA A 344 -15.78 16.50 30.74
CA ALA A 344 -16.52 15.52 31.54
C ALA A 344 -15.56 14.82 32.50
N LYS A 345 -15.93 14.77 33.77
CA LYS A 345 -15.11 14.19 34.84
C LYS A 345 -15.76 12.96 35.43
N THR A 346 -14.92 12.01 35.79
CA THR A 346 -15.27 10.84 36.60
C THR A 346 -15.49 11.26 38.06
N GLU A 347 -16.01 10.35 38.89
CA GLU A 347 -16.32 10.63 40.30
C GLU A 347 -15.08 11.01 41.13
N ASP A 348 -13.92 10.46 40.80
CA ASP A 348 -12.62 10.79 41.37
C ASP A 348 -11.99 12.07 40.79
N GLY A 349 -12.68 12.75 39.87
CA GLY A 349 -12.30 14.05 39.33
C GLY A 349 -11.36 14.01 38.13
N ASN A 350 -11.00 12.81 37.65
CA ASN A 350 -10.21 12.63 36.44
C ASN A 350 -11.02 12.97 35.18
N TYR A 351 -10.40 13.64 34.21
CA TYR A 351 -11.04 14.00 32.93
C TYR A 351 -10.48 13.24 31.72
N VAL A 352 -9.43 12.44 31.94
CA VAL A 352 -8.88 11.53 30.95
C VAL A 352 -9.50 10.16 31.20
N LEU A 353 -10.20 9.65 30.20
CA LEU A 353 -10.79 8.31 30.24
C LEU A 353 -9.83 7.33 29.58
N ASP A 354 -9.11 6.58 30.40
CA ASP A 354 -8.18 5.57 29.93
C ASP A 354 -8.91 4.27 29.59
N TYR A 355 -8.64 3.75 28.40
CA TYR A 355 -9.05 2.44 27.91
C TYR A 355 -7.79 1.66 27.54
N ILE A 356 -7.92 0.39 27.15
CA ILE A 356 -6.73 -0.39 26.75
C ILE A 356 -6.14 0.20 25.46
N HIS A 357 -4.91 0.73 25.57
CA HIS A 357 -4.07 1.33 24.50
C HIS A 357 -4.50 2.70 23.97
N PHE A 358 -5.56 3.30 24.53
CA PHE A 358 -6.00 4.63 24.13
C PHE A 358 -6.66 5.39 25.27
N SER A 359 -6.66 6.71 25.16
CA SER A 359 -7.31 7.63 26.10
C SER A 359 -8.24 8.58 25.36
N ILE A 360 -9.30 9.01 26.05
CA ILE A 360 -10.29 9.96 25.52
C ILE A 360 -10.47 11.11 26.50
N VAL A 361 -10.53 12.35 26.00
CA VAL A 361 -10.95 13.52 26.78
C VAL A 361 -12.26 14.04 26.22
N MET A 362 -13.31 14.03 27.05
CA MET A 362 -14.67 14.39 26.63
C MET A 362 -14.96 15.89 26.84
N LYS A 363 -15.55 16.54 25.84
CA LYS A 363 -16.13 17.89 25.95
C LYS A 363 -17.56 17.79 26.46
N LYS A 364 -17.75 18.18 27.72
CA LYS A 364 -19.01 18.08 28.46
C LYS A 364 -20.16 18.79 27.76
N SER A 365 -19.97 20.05 27.35
CA SER A 365 -21.02 20.85 26.70
C SER A 365 -21.48 20.28 25.36
N ARG A 366 -20.63 19.50 24.67
CA ARG A 366 -20.92 18.93 23.37
C ARG A 366 -21.31 17.47 23.41
N GLY A 367 -21.05 16.75 24.51
CA GLY A 367 -21.30 15.32 24.62
C GLY A 367 -20.45 14.45 23.68
N LEU A 368 -19.33 15.00 23.20
CA LEU A 368 -18.41 14.42 22.21
C LEU A 368 -16.97 14.62 22.70
N ALA A 369 -16.01 13.84 22.18
CA ALA A 369 -14.60 13.99 22.56
C ALA A 369 -14.01 15.33 22.09
N TYR A 370 -13.20 15.97 22.93
CA TYR A 370 -12.22 16.97 22.47
C TYR A 370 -11.21 16.30 21.54
N PHE A 371 -10.66 15.17 22.01
CA PHE A 371 -9.77 14.32 21.23
C PHE A 371 -9.74 12.90 21.83
N THR A 372 -9.27 11.97 21.01
CA THR A 372 -8.78 10.66 21.41
C THR A 372 -7.29 10.57 21.11
N ALA A 373 -6.58 9.72 21.85
CA ALA A 373 -5.17 9.42 21.63
C ALA A 373 -4.99 7.90 21.69
N VAL A 374 -4.47 7.28 20.63
CA VAL A 374 -4.27 5.83 20.55
C VAL A 374 -2.82 5.51 20.22
N ASN A 375 -2.27 4.48 20.88
CA ASN A 375 -1.04 3.84 20.46
C ASN A 375 -1.36 2.64 19.57
N ILE A 376 -0.69 2.56 18.44
CA ILE A 376 -0.81 1.45 17.49
C ILE A 376 0.53 0.73 17.48
N ASP A 377 0.58 -0.50 17.98
CA ASP A 377 1.76 -1.36 17.88
C ASP A 377 1.64 -2.29 16.67
N GLY A 378 2.30 -1.92 15.58
CA GLY A 378 2.37 -2.77 14.40
C GLY A 378 3.13 -4.09 14.62
N THR A 379 4.04 -4.15 15.61
CA THR A 379 4.87 -5.33 15.89
C THR A 379 4.12 -6.44 16.63
N ASP A 380 2.98 -6.12 17.23
CA ASP A 380 2.22 -7.03 18.11
C ASP A 380 0.72 -7.02 17.78
N ALA A 381 0.37 -6.67 16.54
CA ALA A 381 -1.01 -6.51 16.10
C ALA A 381 -1.78 -7.85 16.07
N VAL A 382 -3.02 -7.84 16.59
CA VAL A 382 -3.90 -9.01 16.68
C VAL A 382 -5.13 -8.81 15.77
N LYS A 383 -5.30 -9.70 14.79
CA LYS A 383 -6.45 -9.68 13.89
C LYS A 383 -7.71 -10.22 14.59
N ILE A 384 -8.66 -9.34 14.89
CA ILE A 384 -9.95 -9.69 15.50
C ILE A 384 -11.08 -9.56 14.48
N ARG A 385 -11.74 -10.69 14.19
CA ARG A 385 -12.90 -10.76 13.30
C ARG A 385 -14.04 -9.89 13.85
N ARG A 386 -14.64 -9.07 12.99
CA ARG A 386 -15.80 -8.24 13.37
C ARG A 386 -17.02 -9.12 13.64
N THR A 387 -17.63 -8.91 14.79
CA THR A 387 -18.94 -9.46 15.20
C THR A 387 -19.99 -8.35 15.17
N ALA A 388 -21.21 -8.61 15.64
CA ALA A 388 -22.22 -7.58 15.77
C ALA A 388 -21.72 -6.45 16.70
N ASP A 389 -21.82 -5.20 16.24
CA ASP A 389 -21.39 -4.04 17.00
C ASP A 389 -22.21 -3.91 18.29
N ASN A 390 -21.54 -3.71 19.43
CA ASN A 390 -22.16 -3.64 20.75
C ASN A 390 -21.84 -2.30 21.43
N TRP A 391 -22.57 -1.25 21.01
CA TRP A 391 -22.38 0.11 21.52
C TRP A 391 -22.94 0.29 22.92
N LYS A 392 -22.19 0.99 23.79
CA LYS A 392 -22.54 1.20 25.20
C LYS A 392 -22.11 2.58 25.70
N PHE A 393 -22.85 3.12 26.66
CA PHE A 393 -22.42 4.30 27.39
C PHE A 393 -21.25 3.94 28.32
N ASP A 394 -20.28 4.85 28.43
CA ASP A 394 -19.24 4.72 29.46
C ASP A 394 -19.85 5.10 30.82
N PRO A 395 -19.88 4.17 31.80
CA PRO A 395 -20.50 4.42 33.10
C PRO A 395 -19.69 5.38 33.98
N ARG A 396 -18.44 5.68 33.64
CA ARG A 396 -17.55 6.54 34.45
C ARG A 396 -17.92 8.02 34.36
N ILE A 397 -18.69 8.42 33.35
CA ILE A 397 -19.19 9.79 33.18
C ILE A 397 -20.70 9.79 32.96
N SER A 398 -21.35 10.93 33.22
CA SER A 398 -22.79 11.06 33.01
C SER A 398 -23.18 10.78 31.54
N GLN A 399 -24.29 10.07 31.34
CA GLN A 399 -24.88 9.85 30.02
C GLN A 399 -25.26 11.17 29.32
N ASN A 400 -25.51 12.25 30.06
CA ASN A 400 -25.77 13.58 29.48
C ASN A 400 -24.58 14.17 28.73
N TYR A 401 -23.37 13.60 28.92
CA TYR A 401 -22.14 14.02 28.26
C TYR A 401 -21.71 13.03 27.17
N GLN A 402 -22.63 12.22 26.66
CA GLN A 402 -22.42 11.25 25.60
C GLN A 402 -23.64 11.24 24.67
N TYR A 403 -23.42 11.11 23.36
CA TYR A 403 -24.51 10.91 22.41
C TYR A 403 -24.84 9.42 22.32
N GLY A 404 -26.10 9.05 22.50
CA GLY A 404 -26.56 7.67 22.38
C GLY A 404 -27.17 7.34 21.03
N ASP A 405 -27.80 6.17 20.96
CA ASP A 405 -28.46 5.65 19.76
C ASP A 405 -29.53 6.58 19.18
N GLU A 406 -30.15 7.43 20.00
CA GLU A 406 -31.20 8.33 19.57
C GLU A 406 -30.74 9.34 18.49
N VAL A 407 -29.44 9.59 18.37
CA VAL A 407 -28.85 10.41 17.30
C VAL A 407 -28.83 9.66 15.97
N TYR A 408 -28.61 8.34 15.99
CA TYR A 408 -28.26 7.54 14.81
C TYR A 408 -29.45 6.79 14.20
N VAL A 409 -30.59 6.74 14.90
CA VAL A 409 -31.79 6.06 14.39
C VAL A 409 -32.40 6.80 13.20
N ASN A 410 -32.75 6.05 12.15
CA ASN A 410 -33.48 6.50 10.95
C ASN A 410 -32.84 7.70 10.24
N ASN A 411 -31.53 7.68 10.04
CA ASN A 411 -30.83 8.70 9.26
C ASN A 411 -29.50 8.16 8.69
N ASP A 412 -28.79 9.02 7.96
CA ASP A 412 -27.53 8.70 7.29
C ASP A 412 -26.27 8.97 8.15
N LEU A 413 -26.42 9.27 9.44
CA LEU A 413 -25.31 9.39 10.38
C LEU A 413 -24.97 8.03 10.98
N ASP A 414 -23.71 7.64 10.82
CA ASP A 414 -23.10 6.50 11.48
C ASP A 414 -22.47 6.92 12.81
N ARG A 415 -22.32 5.94 13.70
CA ARG A 415 -21.48 6.01 14.91
C ARG A 415 -20.00 5.99 14.51
N GLY A 416 -19.52 7.13 14.02
CA GLY A 416 -18.16 7.29 13.51
C GLY A 416 -17.13 7.13 14.63
N HIS A 417 -16.21 6.18 14.49
CA HIS A 417 -15.16 5.94 15.47
C HIS A 417 -14.08 7.03 15.39
N LEU A 418 -13.65 7.56 16.54
CA LEU A 418 -12.48 8.44 16.62
C LEU A 418 -11.17 7.65 16.78
N VAL A 419 -11.19 6.63 17.65
CA VAL A 419 -10.22 5.52 17.65
C VAL A 419 -10.83 4.39 16.84
N ARG A 420 -10.23 4.07 15.70
CA ARG A 420 -10.73 2.99 14.84
C ARG A 420 -10.68 1.67 15.61
N ARG A 421 -11.70 0.83 15.39
CA ARG A 421 -11.86 -0.49 16.02
C ARG A 421 -10.59 -1.34 16.05
N THR A 422 -9.76 -1.27 15.01
CA THR A 422 -8.57 -2.10 14.86
C THR A 422 -7.29 -1.50 15.42
N ASP A 423 -7.23 -0.19 15.60
CA ASP A 423 -6.02 0.55 16.00
C ASP A 423 -5.42 0.05 17.32
N PRO A 424 -6.22 -0.18 18.39
CA PRO A 424 -5.67 -0.62 19.67
C PRO A 424 -5.54 -2.16 19.77
N ASN A 425 -5.76 -2.90 18.68
CA ASN A 425 -5.73 -4.37 18.71
C ASN A 425 -4.30 -4.89 18.63
N TRP A 426 -3.55 -4.82 19.72
CA TRP A 426 -2.23 -5.42 19.83
C TRP A 426 -2.03 -5.98 21.23
N GLY A 427 -1.04 -6.85 21.41
CA GLY A 427 -0.76 -7.47 22.71
C GLY A 427 -1.85 -8.39 23.25
N LYS A 428 -1.67 -8.83 24.50
CA LYS A 428 -2.53 -9.82 25.16
C LYS A 428 -3.97 -9.33 25.38
N ASN A 429 -4.15 -8.02 25.51
CA ASN A 429 -5.43 -7.39 25.80
C ASN A 429 -6.18 -6.89 24.56
N ALA A 430 -5.72 -7.24 23.34
CA ALA A 430 -6.31 -6.78 22.08
C ALA A 430 -7.83 -6.99 21.98
N LEU A 431 -8.38 -8.09 22.52
CA LEU A 431 -9.82 -8.34 22.49
C LEU A 431 -10.59 -7.30 23.31
N LYS A 432 -10.10 -7.02 24.52
CA LYS A 432 -10.70 -6.02 25.40
C LYS A 432 -10.51 -4.60 24.85
N ALA A 433 -9.35 -4.31 24.27
CA ALA A 433 -9.09 -3.07 23.54
C ALA A 433 -10.09 -2.87 22.39
N ASN A 434 -10.38 -3.94 21.63
CA ASN A 434 -11.40 -3.94 20.57
C ASN A 434 -12.78 -3.58 21.12
N GLU A 435 -13.21 -4.24 22.20
CA GLU A 435 -14.51 -3.99 22.83
C GLU A 435 -14.64 -2.57 23.39
N ASP A 436 -13.55 -2.00 23.88
CA ASP A 436 -13.53 -0.64 24.42
C ASP A 436 -13.71 0.42 23.32
N THR A 437 -13.42 0.12 22.06
CA THR A 437 -13.70 1.06 20.95
C THR A 437 -15.19 1.32 20.72
N PHE A 438 -16.08 0.48 21.26
CA PHE A 438 -17.53 0.59 21.11
C PHE A 438 -18.22 1.37 22.25
N TYR A 439 -17.48 2.15 23.04
CA TYR A 439 -18.12 3.13 23.93
C TYR A 439 -18.54 4.39 23.15
N PHE A 440 -19.71 4.96 23.47
CA PHE A 440 -20.20 6.18 22.82
C PHE A 440 -19.27 7.40 23.01
N THR A 441 -18.42 7.40 24.04
CA THR A 441 -17.32 8.36 24.22
C THR A 441 -16.31 8.37 23.07
N ASN A 442 -16.16 7.24 22.36
CA ASN A 442 -15.32 7.09 21.17
C ASN A 442 -16.09 7.36 19.85
N SER A 443 -17.37 7.70 19.94
CA SER A 443 -18.22 7.92 18.77
C SER A 443 -18.46 9.41 18.52
N THR A 444 -18.61 9.76 17.25
CA THR A 444 -19.10 11.07 16.82
C THR A 444 -20.01 10.91 15.60
N PRO A 445 -21.06 11.73 15.44
CA PRO A 445 -21.94 11.64 14.29
C PRO A 445 -21.21 11.99 12.99
N GLN A 446 -20.96 10.96 12.19
CA GLN A 446 -20.34 11.08 10.87
C GLN A 446 -21.33 10.60 9.82
N HIS A 447 -21.52 11.36 8.76
CA HIS A 447 -22.30 10.92 7.62
C HIS A 447 -21.71 9.62 7.05
N LYS A 448 -22.55 8.65 6.66
CA LYS A 448 -22.13 7.32 6.19
C LYS A 448 -21.06 7.36 5.09
N ASN A 449 -21.14 8.34 4.17
CA ASN A 449 -20.15 8.48 3.10
C ASN A 449 -18.77 8.94 3.62
N LEU A 450 -18.73 9.72 4.70
CA LEU A 450 -17.48 10.07 5.38
C LEU A 450 -16.92 8.82 6.08
N ASN A 451 -17.73 8.20 6.93
CA ASN A 451 -17.34 7.09 7.80
C ASN A 451 -16.96 5.80 7.04
N GLN A 452 -17.59 5.52 5.89
CA GLN A 452 -17.45 4.24 5.18
C GLN A 452 -16.56 4.30 3.91
N LYS A 453 -16.12 5.48 3.47
CA LYS A 453 -15.30 5.63 2.24
C LYS A 453 -13.99 6.35 2.53
N THR A 454 -14.02 7.68 2.60
CA THR A 454 -12.79 8.51 2.59
C THR A 454 -12.02 8.46 3.93
N TRP A 455 -12.72 8.31 5.07
CA TRP A 455 -12.08 8.15 6.38
C TRP A 455 -11.33 6.82 6.47
N VAL A 456 -11.87 5.77 5.84
CA VAL A 456 -11.25 4.44 5.78
C VAL A 456 -9.95 4.46 4.97
N GLU A 457 -9.84 5.26 3.90
CA GLU A 457 -8.64 5.30 3.06
C GLU A 457 -7.42 5.89 3.79
N LEU A 458 -7.60 6.99 4.54
CA LEU A 458 -6.54 7.58 5.37
C LEU A 458 -6.23 6.69 6.58
N GLU A 459 -7.24 6.12 7.22
CA GLU A 459 -7.06 5.19 8.33
C GLU A 459 -6.40 3.90 7.93
N ASP A 460 -6.74 3.37 6.76
CA ASP A 460 -6.06 2.24 6.17
C ASP A 460 -4.63 2.61 5.82
N TYR A 461 -4.35 3.80 5.30
CA TYR A 461 -2.97 4.22 5.05
C TYR A 461 -2.13 4.28 6.33
N ILE A 462 -2.65 4.90 7.40
CA ILE A 462 -1.93 5.06 8.68
C ILE A 462 -1.78 3.70 9.38
N PHE A 463 -2.87 2.94 9.50
CA PHE A 463 -2.88 1.62 10.15
C PHE A 463 -2.03 0.63 9.36
N ARG A 464 -2.12 0.62 8.02
CA ARG A 464 -1.28 -0.23 7.18
C ARG A 464 0.17 0.21 7.25
N ASN A 465 0.53 1.49 7.23
CA ASN A 465 1.94 1.86 7.42
C ASN A 465 2.48 1.53 8.82
N ALA A 466 1.66 1.61 9.86
CA ALA A 466 2.05 1.18 11.21
C ALA A 466 2.28 -0.34 11.28
N VAL A 467 1.31 -1.13 10.79
CA VAL A 467 1.34 -2.60 10.85
C VAL A 467 2.31 -3.22 9.83
N LEU A 468 2.36 -2.71 8.60
CA LEU A 468 3.18 -3.25 7.51
C LEU A 468 4.66 -2.91 7.64
N ASN A 469 5.01 -1.80 8.29
CA ASN A 469 6.41 -1.44 8.56
C ASN A 469 6.84 -1.77 10.00
N GLN A 470 5.97 -2.41 10.79
CA GLN A 470 6.20 -2.67 12.22
C GLN A 470 6.57 -1.44 13.05
N PHE A 471 6.02 -0.30 12.66
CA PHE A 471 6.27 0.93 13.38
C PHE A 471 5.25 1.12 14.49
N LYS A 472 5.76 1.67 15.58
CA LYS A 472 4.92 2.23 16.62
C LYS A 472 4.42 3.58 16.14
N VAL A 473 3.13 3.82 16.30
CA VAL A 473 2.48 5.08 15.91
C VAL A 473 1.62 5.59 17.06
N SER A 474 1.69 6.89 17.30
CA SER A 474 0.76 7.60 18.16
C SER A 474 -0.17 8.44 17.29
N VAL A 475 -1.48 8.25 17.45
CA VAL A 475 -2.50 8.95 16.66
C VAL A 475 -3.41 9.74 17.59
N PHE A 476 -3.64 11.00 17.24
CA PHE A 476 -4.61 11.87 17.88
C PHE A 476 -5.73 12.18 16.90
N THR A 477 -6.99 12.06 17.34
CA THR A 477 -8.16 12.30 16.48
C THR A 477 -9.19 13.14 17.22
N GLY A 478 -9.86 14.06 16.53
CA GLY A 478 -11.01 14.75 17.11
C GLY A 478 -11.86 15.50 16.08
N PRO A 479 -13.05 15.97 16.49
CA PRO A 479 -13.83 16.93 15.72
C PRO A 479 -13.27 18.35 15.83
N VAL A 480 -13.61 19.20 14.87
CA VAL A 480 -13.53 20.65 15.02
C VAL A 480 -14.89 21.15 15.49
N PHE A 481 -14.93 21.78 16.67
CA PHE A 481 -16.16 22.36 17.20
C PHE A 481 -16.32 23.80 16.77
N ARG A 482 -17.47 24.13 16.19
CA ARG A 482 -17.81 25.49 15.78
C ARG A 482 -19.12 25.93 16.44
N GLU A 483 -19.28 27.23 16.60
CA GLU A 483 -20.50 27.82 17.14
C GLU A 483 -21.69 27.65 16.18
N ASP A 484 -21.42 27.59 14.87
CA ASP A 484 -22.37 27.40 13.78
C ASP A 484 -22.59 25.92 13.39
N ASP A 485 -22.11 24.97 14.19
CA ASP A 485 -22.38 23.54 13.97
C ASP A 485 -23.90 23.28 13.95
N MET A 486 -24.33 22.47 12.98
CA MET A 486 -25.75 22.16 12.76
C MET A 486 -26.40 21.57 14.02
N ILE A 487 -27.52 22.14 14.44
CA ILE A 487 -28.36 21.58 15.51
C ILE A 487 -29.31 20.54 14.89
N TYR A 488 -29.01 19.27 15.16
CA TYR A 488 -29.81 18.12 14.76
C TYR A 488 -30.76 17.68 15.89
N ARG A 489 -31.98 17.29 15.52
CA ARG A 489 -33.06 16.89 16.44
C ARG A 489 -33.24 17.86 17.62
N GLN A 490 -33.06 19.16 17.36
CA GLN A 490 -33.20 20.27 18.34
C GLN A 490 -32.26 20.20 19.56
N LYS A 491 -31.28 19.28 19.57
CA LYS A 491 -30.44 19.01 20.75
C LYS A 491 -28.97 18.77 20.42
N TYR A 492 -28.68 18.04 19.34
CA TYR A 492 -27.34 17.52 19.06
C TYR A 492 -26.61 18.43 18.08
N GLN A 493 -25.48 18.99 18.47
CA GLN A 493 -24.69 19.82 17.57
C GLN A 493 -23.65 18.97 16.84
N ILE A 494 -23.84 18.82 15.53
CA ILE A 494 -23.06 17.90 14.69
C ILE A 494 -21.83 18.61 14.14
N PRO A 495 -20.60 18.15 14.45
CA PRO A 495 -19.38 18.75 13.91
C PRO A 495 -19.32 18.63 12.38
N ALA A 496 -18.96 19.71 11.69
CA ALA A 496 -18.81 19.69 10.23
C ALA A 496 -17.44 19.15 9.76
N GLU A 497 -16.43 19.12 10.63
CA GLU A 497 -15.05 18.78 10.29
C GLU A 497 -14.40 17.90 11.36
N PHE A 498 -13.43 17.09 10.92
CA PHE A 498 -12.64 16.19 11.75
C PHE A 498 -11.16 16.32 11.39
N TRP A 499 -10.31 16.11 12.38
CA TRP A 499 -8.87 16.19 12.23
C TRP A 499 -8.18 14.94 12.78
N LYS A 500 -6.98 14.68 12.27
CA LYS A 500 -6.09 13.63 12.76
C LYS A 500 -4.65 14.12 12.76
N VAL A 501 -3.91 13.88 13.83
CA VAL A 501 -2.46 14.10 13.93
C VAL A 501 -1.79 12.76 14.15
N VAL A 502 -0.83 12.41 13.30
CA VAL A 502 -0.14 11.12 13.30
C VAL A 502 1.33 11.35 13.58
N VAL A 503 1.85 10.68 14.61
CA VAL A 503 3.26 10.73 14.99
C VAL A 503 3.86 9.34 14.84
N MET A 504 4.94 9.25 14.06
CA MET A 504 5.63 8.00 13.76
C MET A 504 7.14 8.15 13.88
N LEU A 505 7.85 7.07 14.20
CA LEU A 505 9.30 7.00 14.10
C LEU A 505 9.69 6.67 12.64
N LYS A 506 10.59 7.46 12.06
CA LYS A 506 11.18 7.25 10.73
C LYS A 506 12.35 6.25 10.84
N GLU A 507 12.73 5.67 9.70
CA GLU A 507 13.87 4.73 9.60
C GLU A 507 15.21 5.34 10.02
N ASP A 508 15.36 6.67 9.90
CA ASP A 508 16.56 7.40 10.33
C ASP A 508 16.64 7.62 11.86
N GLY A 509 15.65 7.15 12.61
CA GLY A 509 15.55 7.29 14.05
C GLY A 509 14.89 8.58 14.53
N ASN A 510 14.50 9.51 13.63
CA ASN A 510 13.77 10.73 14.01
C ASN A 510 12.26 10.53 13.97
N ILE A 511 11.49 11.35 14.69
CA ILE A 511 10.01 11.34 14.58
C ILE A 511 9.51 12.26 13.46
N SER A 512 8.39 11.88 12.82
CA SER A 512 7.57 12.74 11.96
C SER A 512 6.22 13.00 12.61
N ALA A 513 5.68 14.21 12.47
CA ALA A 513 4.31 14.55 12.84
C ALA A 513 3.55 15.10 11.62
N THR A 514 2.51 14.40 11.17
CA THR A 514 1.66 14.86 10.05
C THR A 514 0.25 15.11 10.52
N ALA A 515 -0.44 16.10 9.94
CA ALA A 515 -1.82 16.42 10.29
C ALA A 515 -2.75 16.44 9.07
N TYR A 516 -3.99 16.05 9.31
CA TYR A 516 -5.02 15.87 8.30
C TYR A 516 -6.32 16.53 8.74
N LEU A 517 -7.04 17.13 7.79
CA LEU A 517 -8.34 17.74 7.99
C LEU A 517 -9.32 17.21 6.95
N GLN A 518 -10.55 16.90 7.38
CA GLN A 518 -11.62 16.42 6.54
C GLN A 518 -12.96 17.06 6.89
N THR A 519 -13.80 17.29 5.89
CA THR A 519 -15.11 17.96 6.05
C THR A 519 -16.28 17.08 5.58
N GLN A 520 -17.38 17.13 6.31
CA GLN A 520 -18.70 16.59 5.94
C GLN A 520 -19.77 17.66 5.75
N LYS A 521 -19.39 18.96 5.74
CA LYS A 521 -20.33 20.08 5.75
C LYS A 521 -21.43 19.97 4.69
N ASN A 522 -21.06 19.66 3.45
CA ASN A 522 -22.00 19.53 2.32
C ASN A 522 -22.94 18.31 2.44
N MET A 523 -22.66 17.36 3.33
CA MET A 523 -23.45 16.14 3.51
C MET A 523 -24.50 16.27 4.61
N ILE A 524 -24.24 17.12 5.59
CA ILE A 524 -25.13 17.31 6.74
C ILE A 524 -26.20 18.38 6.50
N GLU A 525 -25.97 19.30 5.55
CA GLU A 525 -26.93 20.37 5.20
C GLU A 525 -28.16 19.86 4.42
N ASN A 526 -28.08 18.71 3.74
CA ASN A 526 -29.19 18.04 3.07
C ASN A 526 -29.11 16.51 3.28
N LEU A 527 -29.54 16.04 4.46
CA LEU A 527 -29.54 14.60 4.82
C LEU A 527 -30.39 13.73 3.86
N GLU A 528 -31.27 14.32 3.04
CA GLU A 528 -32.06 13.61 2.02
C GLU A 528 -31.40 13.59 0.62
N PHE A 529 -30.41 14.44 0.34
CA PHE A 529 -29.78 14.52 -0.98
C PHE A 529 -28.40 15.23 -0.93
N ALA A 530 -27.31 14.47 -0.78
CA ALA A 530 -25.95 14.99 -0.79
C ALA A 530 -25.15 14.45 -1.99
N TYR A 531 -24.91 15.30 -2.99
CA TYR A 531 -23.96 15.07 -4.09
C TYR A 531 -22.85 16.13 -4.01
N GLY A 532 -21.61 15.70 -3.75
CA GLY A 532 -20.44 16.58 -3.72
C GLY A 532 -19.15 15.78 -3.60
N GLU A 533 -18.12 16.17 -4.35
CA GLU A 533 -16.78 15.56 -4.30
C GLU A 533 -16.07 15.90 -2.98
N TYR A 534 -15.47 14.87 -2.38
CA TYR A 534 -14.83 14.86 -1.07
C TYR A 534 -13.32 15.11 -1.20
N LYS A 535 -12.74 15.81 -0.21
CA LYS A 535 -11.31 16.12 -0.17
C LYS A 535 -10.75 15.91 1.24
N THR A 536 -9.70 15.09 1.34
CA THR A 536 -8.84 15.02 2.53
C THR A 536 -7.70 16.01 2.32
N TYR A 537 -7.37 16.80 3.33
CA TYR A 537 -6.30 17.78 3.25
C TYR A 537 -5.18 17.43 4.21
N GLN A 538 -3.95 17.35 3.72
CA GLN A 538 -2.80 17.46 4.62
C GLN A 538 -2.59 18.92 4.98
N VAL A 539 -2.51 19.22 6.27
CA VAL A 539 -2.36 20.59 6.80
C VAL A 539 -1.22 20.62 7.83
N PRO A 540 -0.61 21.78 8.08
CA PRO A 540 0.32 21.92 9.18
C PRO A 540 -0.33 21.60 10.54
N VAL A 541 0.42 20.97 11.46
CA VAL A 541 -0.02 20.68 12.84
C VAL A 541 -0.51 21.95 13.55
N ARG A 542 0.15 23.08 13.30
CA ARG A 542 -0.23 24.40 13.83
C ARG A 542 -1.62 24.86 13.38
N ASN A 543 -2.11 24.38 12.24
CA ASN A 543 -3.47 24.69 11.80
C ASN A 543 -4.49 23.95 12.66
N ILE A 544 -4.21 22.70 13.05
CA ILE A 544 -5.06 21.96 14.00
C ILE A 544 -5.04 22.63 15.37
N GLU A 545 -3.88 23.10 15.86
CA GLU A 545 -3.79 23.88 17.11
C GLU A 545 -4.67 25.13 17.06
N LYS A 546 -4.61 25.89 15.97
CA LYS A 546 -5.44 27.10 15.76
C LYS A 546 -6.93 26.79 15.69
N LEU A 547 -7.32 25.70 15.03
CA LEU A 547 -8.73 25.32 14.84
C LEU A 547 -9.36 24.77 16.13
N THR A 548 -8.58 24.08 16.95
CA THR A 548 -9.09 23.32 18.10
C THR A 548 -8.81 23.99 19.45
N GLY A 549 -7.80 24.86 19.50
CA GLY A 549 -7.26 25.41 20.76
C GLY A 549 -6.42 24.42 21.57
N LEU A 550 -6.18 23.21 21.06
CA LEU A 550 -5.30 22.22 21.69
C LEU A 550 -3.84 22.61 21.47
N ASP A 551 -2.98 22.26 22.43
CA ASP A 551 -1.53 22.44 22.35
C ASP A 551 -0.85 21.05 22.23
N PHE A 552 -0.23 20.80 21.07
CA PHE A 552 0.51 19.56 20.79
C PHE A 552 2.01 19.68 21.14
N GLY A 553 2.39 20.73 21.86
CA GLY A 553 3.74 20.98 22.32
C GLY A 553 4.72 21.17 21.17
N ASN A 554 5.73 20.30 21.09
CA ASN A 554 6.79 20.42 20.10
C ASN A 554 6.50 19.71 18.77
N LEU A 555 5.33 19.07 18.59
CA LEU A 555 5.04 18.30 17.38
C LEU A 555 5.14 19.14 16.09
N SER A 556 4.80 20.43 16.15
CA SER A 556 4.95 21.33 14.99
C SER A 556 6.38 21.52 14.49
N LYS A 557 7.41 21.15 15.28
CA LYS A 557 8.82 21.15 14.84
C LYS A 557 9.19 19.94 14.00
N PHE A 558 8.41 18.87 14.11
CA PHE A 558 8.59 17.61 13.39
C PHE A 558 7.61 17.47 12.21
N ASP A 559 6.94 18.57 11.87
CA ASP A 559 5.97 18.64 10.79
C ASP A 559 6.66 19.04 9.47
N PRO A 560 6.63 18.18 8.44
CA PRO A 560 7.23 18.48 7.14
C PRO A 560 6.56 19.67 6.42
N MET A 561 5.33 20.04 6.82
CA MET A 561 4.60 21.19 6.30
C MET A 561 4.81 22.47 7.12
N ALA A 562 5.62 22.46 8.18
CA ALA A 562 5.75 23.58 9.13
C ALA A 562 6.12 24.94 8.49
N ASN A 563 6.81 24.94 7.34
CA ASN A 563 7.29 26.13 6.64
C ASN A 563 6.46 26.52 5.40
N ILE A 564 5.37 25.82 5.11
CA ILE A 564 4.51 26.12 3.96
C ILE A 564 3.44 27.13 4.39
N GLU A 565 3.56 28.39 3.95
CA GLU A 565 2.53 29.40 4.18
C GLU A 565 1.28 29.08 3.32
N ALA A 566 0.23 28.63 4.01
CA ALA A 566 -1.18 28.75 3.65
C ALA A 566 -1.65 28.18 2.30
N THR A 567 -1.85 26.86 2.26
CA THR A 567 -3.10 26.15 1.85
C THR A 567 -2.83 24.66 1.98
N GLY A 568 -3.72 23.90 2.62
CA GLY A 568 -3.55 22.45 2.76
C GLY A 568 -3.45 21.77 1.39
N ILE A 569 -2.68 20.70 1.28
CA ILE A 569 -2.56 19.93 0.04
C ILE A 569 -3.72 18.95 -0.02
N VAL A 570 -4.50 18.97 -1.11
CA VAL A 570 -5.55 17.97 -1.34
C VAL A 570 -4.87 16.63 -1.59
N ILE A 571 -5.22 15.64 -0.77
CA ILE A 571 -4.76 14.28 -0.92
C ILE A 571 -5.62 13.60 -1.98
N THR A 572 -4.98 13.17 -3.06
CA THR A 572 -5.61 12.40 -4.14
C THR A 572 -5.12 10.95 -4.21
N GLY A 573 -4.08 10.64 -3.43
CA GLY A 573 -3.44 9.33 -3.27
C GLY A 573 -2.27 9.39 -2.26
N PRO A 574 -1.75 8.25 -1.78
CA PRO A 574 -0.62 8.19 -0.85
C PRO A 574 0.61 9.04 -1.21
N GLU A 575 0.94 9.12 -2.50
CA GLU A 575 2.06 9.86 -3.08
C GLU A 575 1.95 11.38 -2.91
N SER A 576 0.76 11.89 -2.64
CA SER A 576 0.52 13.31 -2.38
C SER A 576 0.79 13.74 -0.93
N ILE A 577 1.13 12.78 -0.04
CA ILE A 577 1.43 13.00 1.37
C ILE A 577 2.92 13.33 1.54
N LYS A 578 3.22 14.43 2.24
CA LYS A 578 4.58 14.82 2.61
C LYS A 578 4.94 14.29 4.01
N PHE A 579 6.12 13.69 4.15
CA PHE A 579 6.59 13.02 5.37
C PHE A 579 7.73 13.70 6.09
#